data_AF-A0A379GDU2-F1
#
_entry.id   AF-A0A379GDU2-F1
#
_cell.length_a   1.000
_cell.length_b   1.000
_cell.length_c   1.000
_cell.angle_alpha   90.00
_cell.angle_beta   90.00
_cell.angle_gamma   90.00
#
_symmetry.space_group_name_H-M   'P 1'
#
loop_
_entity.id
_entity.type
_entity.pdbx_description
1 polymer ?
#
loop_
_entity_poly.entity_id
_entity_poly.type
_entity_poly.pdbx_seq_one_letter_code
_entity_poly.pdbx_strand_id
1 'polypeptide(L)'
;MRLLNGIQKFIAILWLGRDSFVRFSPTVSMRQMANEHGTDTSIARKLARVARIHFSRQRLAAVAQNYLHAQDLFNKLLASKAIEKAIEDEAKAKKITLDKARKNATDIMEEIAANFSYEAVRMTDRVLSWTWNKLYQGINVFNAERVRQLAQDGHEIVYVPCHRSHMDYLLLSYVLYHQGLVPPHIAAGINLNFWPAGPIFRHLGAFFIRRTFKGNKLYSTIFREYLGELFSRGLLY
;
A
#
# COMPACT_ATOMS: atom_id res chain seq x y z
N MET A 1 4.81 -19.91 13.92
CA MET A 1 5.64 -20.02 12.71
C MET A 1 5.33 -21.34 12.03
N ARG A 2 4.88 -21.35 10.76
CA ARG A 2 4.70 -22.62 10.01
C ARG A 2 6.07 -23.26 9.80
N LEU A 3 6.22 -24.53 10.18
CA LEU A 3 7.42 -25.31 9.89
C LEU A 3 7.49 -25.59 8.38
N LEU A 4 8.47 -24.99 7.70
CA LEU A 4 8.71 -25.20 6.27
C LEU A 4 9.58 -26.46 6.09
N ASN A 5 9.19 -27.35 5.17
CA ASN A 5 9.98 -28.54 4.80
C ASN A 5 11.27 -28.14 4.07
N GLY A 6 12.24 -29.06 3.96
CA GLY A 6 13.57 -28.79 3.37
C GLY A 6 13.53 -28.18 1.96
N ILE A 7 12.64 -28.66 1.09
CA ILE A 7 12.41 -28.10 -0.25
C ILE A 7 11.83 -26.69 -0.17
N GLN A 8 10.87 -26.46 0.73
CA GLN A 8 10.29 -25.14 0.94
C GLN A 8 11.31 -24.15 1.50
N LYS A 9 12.22 -24.59 2.38
CA LYS A 9 13.34 -23.77 2.87
C LYS A 9 14.32 -23.46 1.75
N PHE A 10 14.67 -24.43 0.91
CA PHE A 10 15.56 -24.21 -0.23
C PHE A 10 14.97 -23.22 -1.25
N ILE A 11 13.69 -23.39 -1.61
CA ILE A 11 12.96 -22.45 -2.45
C ILE A 11 12.87 -21.09 -1.77
N ALA A 12 12.54 -21.03 -0.47
CA ALA A 12 12.49 -19.80 0.28
C ALA A 12 13.86 -19.09 0.32
N ILE A 13 14.98 -19.81 0.43
CA ILE A 13 16.31 -19.21 0.40
C ILE A 13 16.64 -18.70 -1.01
N LEU A 14 16.33 -19.46 -2.06
CA LEU A 14 16.50 -19.00 -3.45
C LEU A 14 15.65 -17.76 -3.76
N TRP A 15 14.43 -17.69 -3.23
CA TRP A 15 13.47 -16.61 -3.51
C TRP A 15 13.50 -15.43 -2.54
N LEU A 16 13.90 -15.60 -1.28
CA LEU A 16 13.95 -14.56 -0.25
C LEU A 16 15.39 -14.22 0.18
N GLY A 17 16.37 -15.08 -0.07
CA GLY A 17 17.72 -14.94 0.49
C GLY A 17 18.50 -13.73 0.00
N ARG A 18 18.13 -13.15 -1.14
CA ARG A 18 18.72 -11.91 -1.69
C ARG A 18 17.93 -10.65 -1.38
N ASP A 19 16.74 -10.79 -0.79
CA ASP A 19 15.77 -9.71 -0.66
C ASP A 19 15.77 -9.15 0.78
N SER A 20 16.96 -8.79 1.28
CA SER A 20 17.13 -8.13 2.57
C SER A 20 17.41 -6.63 2.36
N PHE A 21 16.41 -5.79 2.60
CA PHE A 21 16.61 -4.34 2.57
C PHE A 21 17.18 -3.87 3.91
N VAL A 22 18.47 -3.52 3.92
CA VAL A 22 19.15 -2.99 5.10
C VAL A 22 19.32 -1.49 4.93
N ARG A 23 18.84 -0.71 5.90
CA ARG A 23 18.98 0.74 5.91
C ARG A 23 19.75 1.19 7.14
N PHE A 24 20.79 1.97 6.90
CA PHE A 24 21.53 2.67 7.96
C PHE A 24 20.95 4.06 8.17
N SER A 25 20.78 4.45 9.44
CA SER A 25 20.41 5.82 9.82
C SER A 25 21.66 6.68 10.03
N PRO A 26 21.53 8.02 10.00
CA PRO A 26 22.62 8.91 10.39
C PRO A 26 23.20 8.50 11.75
N THR A 27 24.51 8.63 11.89
CA THR A 27 25.20 8.30 13.14
C THR A 27 24.84 9.31 14.22
N VAL A 28 24.66 8.82 15.45
CA VAL A 28 24.42 9.66 16.63
C VAL A 28 25.64 9.59 17.54
N SER A 29 26.23 10.74 17.86
CA SER A 29 27.39 10.81 18.75
C SER A 29 26.96 10.65 20.21
N MET A 30 27.23 9.47 20.78
CA MET A 30 26.94 9.21 22.20
C MET A 30 27.77 10.11 23.14
N ARG A 31 28.98 10.49 22.72
CA ARG A 31 29.84 11.41 23.48
C ARG A 31 29.26 12.82 23.54
N GLN A 32 28.77 13.33 22.41
CA GLN A 32 28.11 14.64 22.38
C GLN A 32 26.85 14.64 23.25
N MET A 33 26.01 13.60 23.14
CA MET A 33 24.84 13.44 23.98
C MET A 33 25.17 13.41 25.48
N ALA A 34 26.26 12.73 25.86
CA ALA A 34 26.73 12.67 27.23
C ALA A 34 27.22 14.04 27.75
N ASN A 35 27.93 14.79 26.91
CA ASN A 35 28.43 16.12 27.27
C ASN A 35 27.32 17.16 27.41
N GLU A 36 26.29 17.12 26.54
CA GLU A 36 25.21 18.10 26.53
C GLU A 36 24.10 17.80 27.56
N HIS A 37 23.85 16.53 27.83
CA HIS A 37 22.70 16.12 28.64
C HIS A 37 23.05 15.31 29.89
N GLY A 38 24.27 14.77 30.02
CA GLY A 38 24.73 13.93 31.13
C GLY A 38 24.75 12.43 30.82
N THR A 39 25.15 11.61 31.80
CA THR A 39 25.36 10.16 31.63
C THR A 39 24.38 9.29 32.44
N ASP A 40 23.31 9.86 32.95
CA ASP A 40 22.38 9.15 33.84
C ASP A 40 21.46 8.17 33.12
N THR A 41 20.95 7.20 33.88
CA THR A 41 20.00 6.17 33.40
C THR A 41 18.73 6.78 32.78
N SER A 42 18.32 7.97 33.22
CA SER A 42 17.18 8.71 32.63
C SER A 42 17.44 9.09 31.16
N ILE A 43 18.65 9.55 30.85
CA ILE A 43 19.05 9.98 29.50
C ILE A 43 19.21 8.76 28.58
N ALA A 44 19.79 7.68 29.10
CA ALA A 44 19.86 6.41 28.39
C ALA A 44 18.46 5.90 27.99
N ARG A 45 17.48 5.94 28.91
CA ARG A 45 16.09 5.58 28.60
C ARG A 45 15.45 6.53 27.58
N LYS A 46 15.72 7.84 27.69
CA LYS A 46 15.21 8.83 26.73
C LYS A 46 15.76 8.57 25.33
N LEU A 47 17.07 8.34 25.19
CA LEU A 47 17.72 7.99 23.94
C LEU A 47 17.17 6.70 23.35
N ALA A 48 17.03 5.65 24.15
CA ALA A 48 16.44 4.39 23.70
C ALA A 48 14.99 4.57 23.22
N ARG A 49 14.20 5.43 23.89
CA ARG A 49 12.83 5.76 23.46
C ARG A 49 12.83 6.51 22.13
N VAL A 50 13.69 7.51 21.97
CA VAL A 50 13.81 8.28 20.72
C VAL A 50 14.22 7.37 19.57
N ALA A 51 15.24 6.52 19.78
CA ALA A 51 15.67 5.54 18.78
C ALA A 51 14.55 4.56 18.40
N ARG A 52 13.80 4.04 19.39
CA ARG A 52 12.62 3.19 19.13
C ARG A 52 11.58 3.89 18.29
N ILE A 53 11.25 5.15 18.60
CA ILE A 53 10.27 5.94 17.82
C ILE A 53 10.78 6.16 16.40
N HIS A 54 12.05 6.56 16.24
CA HIS A 54 12.71 6.76 14.95
C HIS A 54 12.66 5.50 14.07
N PHE A 55 13.13 4.36 14.60
CA PHE A 55 13.11 3.10 13.85
C PHE A 55 11.69 2.58 13.61
N SER A 56 10.74 2.83 14.52
CA SER A 56 9.34 2.49 14.30
C SER A 56 8.75 3.28 13.12
N ARG A 57 9.03 4.58 13.01
CA ARG A 57 8.57 5.40 11.87
C ARG A 57 9.20 4.95 10.56
N GLN A 58 10.51 4.70 10.56
CA GLN A 58 11.20 4.17 9.38
C GLN A 58 10.64 2.80 8.95
N ARG A 59 10.35 1.92 9.91
CA ARG A 59 9.74 0.63 9.63
C ARG A 59 8.34 0.78 9.04
N LEU A 60 7.51 1.70 9.54
CA LEU A 60 6.18 1.96 9.00
C LEU A 60 6.22 2.50 7.57
N ALA A 61 7.19 3.38 7.26
CA ALA A 61 7.37 3.92 5.91
C ALA A 61 7.88 2.87 4.90
N ALA A 62 8.68 1.89 5.36
CA ALA A 62 9.26 0.86 4.52
C ALA A 62 8.41 -0.43 4.43
N VAL A 63 7.72 -0.75 5.51
CA VAL A 63 6.82 -1.90 5.63
C VAL A 63 5.46 -1.32 5.92
N ALA A 64 4.56 -1.33 4.94
CA ALA A 64 3.16 -1.08 5.16
C ALA A 64 2.57 -2.25 5.95
N GLN A 65 2.81 -2.22 7.25
CA GLN A 65 2.29 -3.17 8.23
C GLN A 65 0.77 -3.08 8.36
N ASN A 66 0.11 -2.17 7.64
CA ASN A 66 -1.31 -1.84 7.73
C ASN A 66 -2.13 -2.19 6.48
N TYR A 67 -1.59 -2.93 5.51
CA TYR A 67 -2.46 -3.53 4.49
C TYR A 67 -3.35 -4.57 5.15
N LEU A 68 -4.58 -4.18 5.48
CA LEU A 68 -5.62 -5.13 5.83
C LEU A 68 -5.87 -6.04 4.64
N HIS A 69 -6.11 -7.31 4.91
CA HIS A 69 -6.70 -8.17 3.91
C HIS A 69 -8.03 -7.55 3.47
N ALA A 70 -8.33 -7.61 2.18
CA ALA A 70 -9.53 -6.99 1.62
C ALA A 70 -10.81 -7.37 2.39
N GLN A 71 -10.86 -8.58 2.95
CA GLN A 71 -11.97 -9.07 3.77
C GLN A 71 -12.16 -8.30 5.09
N ASP A 72 -11.09 -7.92 5.79
CA ASP A 72 -11.21 -7.14 7.02
C ASP A 72 -11.71 -5.73 6.73
N LEU A 73 -11.27 -5.17 5.61
CA LEU A 73 -11.76 -3.90 5.08
C LEU A 73 -13.25 -4.00 4.73
N PHE A 74 -13.69 -5.08 4.08
CA PHE A 74 -15.09 -5.27 3.72
C PHE A 74 -15.98 -5.40 4.95
N ASN A 75 -15.56 -6.18 5.94
CA ASN A 75 -16.30 -6.31 7.20
C ASN A 75 -16.47 -4.95 7.89
N LYS A 76 -15.42 -4.12 7.91
CA LYS A 76 -15.49 -2.77 8.46
C LYS A 76 -16.43 -1.86 7.66
N LEU A 77 -16.35 -1.89 6.33
CA LEU A 77 -17.19 -1.08 5.44
C LEU A 77 -18.66 -1.48 5.53
N LEU A 78 -18.97 -2.77 5.57
CA LEU A 78 -20.34 -3.26 5.73
C LEU A 78 -20.96 -2.86 7.09
N ALA A 79 -20.14 -2.64 8.11
CA ALA A 79 -20.57 -2.11 9.40
C ALA A 79 -20.75 -0.57 9.43
N SER A 80 -20.40 0.14 8.35
CA SER A 80 -20.63 1.59 8.26
C SER A 80 -22.13 1.89 8.12
N LYS A 81 -22.65 2.75 9.00
CA LYS A 81 -24.04 3.23 8.95
C LYS A 81 -24.40 3.83 7.58
N ALA A 82 -23.43 4.44 6.90
CA ALA A 82 -23.65 5.01 5.57
C ALA A 82 -23.91 3.91 4.52
N ILE A 83 -23.15 2.82 4.56
CA ILE A 83 -23.31 1.68 3.63
C ILE A 83 -24.56 0.89 3.99
N GLU A 84 -24.82 0.64 5.27
CA GLU A 84 -26.05 -0.04 5.73
C GLU A 84 -27.30 0.68 5.21
N LYS A 85 -27.37 2.01 5.38
CA LYS A 85 -28.47 2.82 4.83
C LYS A 85 -28.53 2.76 3.30
N ALA A 86 -27.39 2.79 2.61
CA ALA A 86 -27.37 2.70 1.15
C ALA A 86 -27.86 1.33 0.64
N ILE A 87 -27.59 0.26 1.37
CA ILE A 87 -28.09 -1.10 1.10
C ILE A 87 -29.62 -1.16 1.28
N GLU A 88 -30.14 -0.57 2.36
CA GLU A 88 -31.60 -0.48 2.57
C GLU A 88 -32.31 0.34 1.49
N ASP A 89 -31.73 1.49 1.12
CA ASP A 89 -32.24 2.36 0.07
C ASP A 89 -32.27 1.62 -1.28
N GLU A 90 -31.20 0.88 -1.60
CA GLU A 90 -31.10 0.05 -2.81
C GLU A 90 -32.16 -1.06 -2.82
N ALA A 91 -32.35 -1.75 -1.69
CA ALA A 91 -33.35 -2.81 -1.55
C ALA A 91 -34.77 -2.30 -1.82
N LYS A 92 -35.11 -1.13 -1.24
CA LYS A 92 -36.41 -0.47 -1.44
C LYS A 92 -36.59 0.02 -2.88
N ALA A 93 -35.59 0.74 -3.42
CA ALA A 93 -35.68 1.34 -4.74
C ALA A 93 -35.79 0.29 -5.86
N LYS A 94 -35.04 -0.82 -5.75
CA LYS A 94 -35.03 -1.89 -6.75
C LYS A 94 -36.00 -3.04 -6.44
N LYS A 95 -36.74 -2.96 -5.33
CA LYS A 95 -37.66 -4.01 -4.86
C LYS A 95 -37.00 -5.38 -4.77
N ILE A 96 -35.80 -5.44 -4.20
CA ILE A 96 -35.03 -6.67 -3.99
C ILE A 96 -34.93 -6.97 -2.49
N THR A 97 -34.60 -8.22 -2.15
CA THR A 97 -34.36 -8.60 -0.75
C THR A 97 -33.12 -7.88 -0.21
N LEU A 98 -33.09 -7.67 1.11
CA LEU A 98 -31.94 -7.05 1.79
C LEU A 98 -30.65 -7.86 1.54
N ASP A 99 -30.74 -9.19 1.53
CA ASP A 99 -29.59 -10.06 1.25
C ASP A 99 -29.06 -9.89 -0.17
N LYS A 100 -29.93 -9.69 -1.16
CA LYS A 100 -29.51 -9.41 -2.54
C LYS A 100 -28.84 -8.04 -2.64
N ALA A 101 -29.35 -7.03 -1.92
CA ALA A 101 -28.71 -5.72 -1.87
C ALA A 101 -27.35 -5.76 -1.15
N ARG A 102 -27.21 -6.55 -0.08
CA ARG A 102 -25.92 -6.82 0.59
C ARG A 102 -24.94 -7.51 -0.35
N LYS A 103 -25.39 -8.53 -1.10
CA LYS A 103 -24.55 -9.19 -2.11
C LYS A 103 -24.07 -8.20 -3.18
N ASN A 104 -24.96 -7.36 -3.71
CA ASN A 104 -24.57 -6.31 -4.65
C ASN A 104 -23.51 -5.36 -4.07
N ALA A 105 -23.61 -5.03 -2.77
CA ALA A 105 -22.61 -4.22 -2.09
C ALA A 105 -21.26 -4.93 -2.01
N THR A 106 -21.24 -6.21 -1.66
CA THR A 106 -20.01 -7.04 -1.66
C THR A 106 -19.40 -7.13 -3.06
N ASP A 107 -20.20 -7.37 -4.10
CA ASP A 107 -19.72 -7.43 -5.50
C ASP A 107 -19.09 -6.08 -5.91
N ILE A 108 -19.67 -4.95 -5.49
CA ILE A 108 -19.09 -3.62 -5.71
C ILE A 108 -17.77 -3.44 -4.93
N MET A 109 -17.69 -3.91 -3.69
CA MET A 109 -16.47 -3.84 -2.90
C MET A 109 -15.35 -4.67 -3.54
N GLU A 110 -15.65 -5.88 -4.01
CA GLU A 110 -14.71 -6.74 -4.75
C GLU A 110 -14.27 -6.11 -6.07
N GLU A 111 -15.19 -5.44 -6.78
CA GLU A 111 -14.86 -4.71 -8.00
C GLU A 111 -13.83 -3.61 -7.72
N ILE A 112 -14.03 -2.82 -6.66
CA ILE A 112 -13.19 -1.66 -6.32
C ILE A 112 -11.85 -2.10 -5.72
N ALA A 113 -11.85 -2.99 -4.74
CA ALA A 113 -10.72 -3.11 -3.83
C ALA A 113 -9.44 -3.69 -4.44
N ALA A 114 -8.32 -3.12 -4.00
CA ALA A 114 -7.00 -3.71 -4.16
C ALA A 114 -6.82 -4.93 -3.25
N ASN A 115 -5.92 -5.84 -3.63
CA ASN A 115 -5.54 -7.01 -2.83
C ASN A 115 -4.02 -7.11 -2.75
N PHE A 116 -3.39 -6.10 -2.14
CA PHE A 116 -1.94 -5.95 -2.11
C PHE A 116 -1.22 -7.20 -1.58
N SER A 117 -0.18 -7.64 -2.29
CA SER A 117 0.66 -8.76 -1.89
C SER A 117 2.13 -8.42 -2.08
N TYR A 118 2.91 -8.56 -1.00
CA TYR A 118 4.35 -8.40 -1.02
C TYR A 118 5.06 -9.43 -1.92
N GLU A 119 4.50 -10.64 -2.01
CA GLU A 119 4.96 -11.66 -2.95
C GLU A 119 4.80 -11.21 -4.40
N ALA A 120 3.64 -10.66 -4.74
CA ALA A 120 3.36 -10.18 -6.09
C ALA A 120 4.23 -8.97 -6.46
N VAL A 121 4.47 -8.05 -5.53
CA VAL A 121 5.41 -6.93 -5.72
C VAL A 121 6.81 -7.45 -6.05
N ARG A 122 7.32 -8.42 -5.29
CA ARG A 122 8.65 -9.01 -5.54
C ARG A 122 8.75 -9.75 -6.87
N MET A 123 7.72 -10.51 -7.25
CA MET A 123 7.71 -11.17 -8.56
C MET A 123 7.72 -10.14 -9.69
N THR A 124 6.91 -9.09 -9.54
CA THR A 124 6.80 -8.03 -10.53
C THR A 124 8.09 -7.23 -10.63
N ASP A 125 8.76 -6.96 -9.51
CA ASP A 125 10.05 -6.28 -9.46
C ASP A 125 11.12 -6.96 -10.34
N ARG A 126 11.19 -8.30 -10.32
CA ARG A 126 12.12 -9.06 -11.19
C ARG A 126 11.80 -8.89 -12.66
N VAL A 127 10.51 -8.98 -13.02
CA VAL A 127 10.04 -8.82 -14.40
C VAL A 127 10.27 -7.39 -14.90
N LEU A 128 9.97 -6.40 -14.05
CA LEU A 128 10.16 -4.98 -14.33
C LEU A 128 11.64 -4.63 -14.45
N SER A 129 12.49 -5.10 -13.54
CA SER A 129 13.95 -4.93 -13.62
C SER A 129 14.51 -5.43 -14.95
N TRP A 130 14.10 -6.63 -15.38
CA TRP A 130 14.49 -7.16 -16.70
C TRP A 130 13.96 -6.28 -17.85
N THR A 131 12.70 -5.85 -17.75
CA THR A 131 12.04 -5.01 -18.77
C THR A 131 12.73 -3.64 -18.89
N TRP A 132 13.05 -3.00 -17.78
CA TRP A 132 13.71 -1.69 -17.75
C TRP A 132 15.13 -1.74 -18.27
N ASN A 133 15.91 -2.76 -17.91
CA ASN A 133 17.25 -2.95 -18.47
C ASN A 133 17.23 -3.22 -19.98
N LYS A 134 16.13 -3.76 -20.51
CA LYS A 134 15.97 -4.02 -21.95
C LYS A 134 15.48 -2.78 -22.72
N LEU A 135 14.58 -1.99 -22.13
CA LEU A 135 13.92 -0.87 -22.80
C LEU A 135 14.63 0.48 -22.60
N TYR A 136 15.39 0.64 -21.51
CA TYR A 136 16.01 1.91 -21.12
C TYR A 136 17.50 1.73 -20.82
N GLN A 137 18.29 2.78 -21.07
CA GLN A 137 19.71 2.84 -20.71
C GLN A 137 19.92 3.23 -19.24
N GLY A 138 19.14 2.62 -18.35
CA GLY A 138 19.10 2.95 -16.92
C GLY A 138 18.02 3.95 -16.52
N ILE A 139 17.74 3.98 -15.22
CA ILE A 139 16.73 4.85 -14.60
C ILE A 139 17.46 5.77 -13.61
N ASN A 140 17.44 7.07 -13.88
CA ASN A 140 18.00 8.08 -12.99
C ASN A 140 16.90 8.68 -12.13
N VAL A 141 17.01 8.56 -10.81
CA VAL A 141 16.02 9.07 -9.85
C VAL A 141 16.58 10.29 -9.14
N PHE A 142 15.93 11.44 -9.31
CA PHE A 142 16.29 12.68 -8.64
C PHE A 142 15.37 12.94 -7.45
N ASN A 143 15.87 13.65 -6.41
CA ASN A 143 15.09 14.10 -5.25
C ASN A 143 14.41 13.00 -4.40
N ALA A 144 14.82 11.73 -4.56
CA ALA A 144 14.26 10.63 -3.79
C ALA A 144 14.44 10.81 -2.27
N GLU A 145 15.50 11.47 -1.83
CA GLU A 145 15.75 11.73 -0.41
C GLU A 145 14.69 12.64 0.22
N ARG A 146 14.27 13.69 -0.49
CA ARG A 146 13.21 14.59 -0.02
C ARG A 146 11.89 13.86 0.14
N VAL A 147 11.54 13.01 -0.83
CA VAL A 147 10.31 12.19 -0.78
C VAL A 147 10.36 11.23 0.40
N ARG A 148 11.50 10.59 0.64
CA ARG A 148 11.69 9.71 1.80
C ARG A 148 11.54 10.42 3.14
N GLN A 149 12.11 11.62 3.27
CA GLN A 149 12.02 12.41 4.50
C GLN A 149 10.56 12.77 4.80
N LEU A 150 9.83 13.27 3.81
CA LEU A 150 8.40 13.56 3.94
C LEU A 150 7.60 12.33 4.39
N ALA A 151 7.87 11.16 3.80
CA ALA A 151 7.22 9.91 4.18
C ALA A 151 7.55 9.49 5.62
N GLN A 152 8.79 9.69 6.08
CA GLN A 152 9.22 9.36 7.46
C GLN A 152 8.64 10.30 8.51
N ASP A 153 8.46 11.56 8.14
CA ASP A 153 7.85 12.58 8.99
C ASP A 153 6.33 12.36 9.11
N GLY A 154 5.78 11.41 8.35
CA GLY A 154 4.38 11.01 8.39
C GLY A 154 3.48 11.88 7.51
N HIS A 155 4.04 12.60 6.54
CA HIS A 155 3.25 13.33 5.57
C HIS A 155 2.61 12.38 4.54
N GLU A 156 1.35 12.66 4.21
CA GLU A 156 0.70 12.08 3.06
C GLU A 156 1.28 12.71 1.78
N ILE A 157 1.76 11.87 0.86
CA ILE A 157 2.41 12.31 -0.38
C ILE A 157 1.54 11.83 -1.51
N VAL A 158 1.04 12.74 -2.35
CA VAL A 158 0.27 12.39 -3.55
C VAL A 158 1.18 12.40 -4.78
N TYR A 159 1.37 11.24 -5.41
CA TYR A 159 2.15 11.13 -6.64
C TYR A 159 1.27 11.38 -7.88
N VAL A 160 1.63 12.38 -8.68
CA VAL A 160 0.92 12.71 -9.92
C VAL A 160 1.84 12.43 -11.12
N PRO A 161 1.83 11.22 -11.69
CA PRO A 161 2.65 10.91 -12.86
C PRO A 161 2.14 11.65 -14.10
N CYS A 162 3.01 11.87 -15.09
CA CYS A 162 2.68 12.61 -16.31
C CYS A 162 1.67 11.91 -17.26
N HIS A 163 1.27 10.66 -16.97
CA HIS A 163 0.26 9.88 -17.71
C HIS A 163 0.56 9.74 -19.22
N ARG A 164 1.84 9.72 -19.59
CA ARG A 164 2.25 9.55 -21.00
C ARG A 164 2.14 8.10 -21.44
N SER A 165 2.25 7.16 -20.51
CA SER A 165 2.11 5.72 -20.75
C SER A 165 1.56 4.99 -19.53
N HIS A 166 0.93 3.84 -19.75
CA HIS A 166 0.62 2.90 -18.66
C HIS A 166 1.88 2.39 -17.93
N MET A 167 3.07 2.57 -18.52
CA MET A 167 4.34 2.27 -17.88
C MET A 167 4.70 3.24 -16.74
N ASP A 168 4.14 4.45 -16.72
CA ASP A 168 4.52 5.48 -15.74
C ASP A 168 4.22 5.02 -14.30
N TYR A 169 3.08 4.37 -14.07
CA TYR A 169 2.68 3.87 -12.75
C TYR A 169 3.51 2.67 -12.32
N LEU A 170 3.88 1.79 -13.27
CA LEU A 170 4.75 0.65 -13.00
C LEU A 170 6.16 1.12 -12.66
N LEU A 171 6.68 2.09 -13.41
CA LEU A 171 7.99 2.69 -13.16
C LEU A 171 8.02 3.43 -11.81
N LEU A 172 6.97 4.21 -11.51
CA LEU A 172 6.86 4.88 -10.21
C LEU A 172 6.85 3.88 -9.06
N SER A 173 6.00 2.84 -9.16
CA SER A 173 5.93 1.78 -8.14
C SER A 173 7.26 1.05 -7.97
N TYR A 174 7.92 0.75 -9.09
CA TYR A 174 9.26 0.14 -9.12
C TYR A 174 10.30 1.01 -8.42
N VAL A 175 10.36 2.29 -8.78
CA VAL A 175 11.29 3.25 -8.16
C VAL A 175 11.02 3.37 -6.67
N LEU A 176 9.78 3.56 -6.23
CA LEU A 176 9.43 3.69 -4.82
C LEU A 176 9.82 2.44 -4.03
N TYR A 177 9.53 1.26 -4.57
CA TYR A 177 9.95 -0.02 -3.98
C TYR A 177 11.47 -0.09 -3.80
N HIS A 178 12.25 0.27 -4.82
CA HIS A 178 13.72 0.32 -4.74
C HIS A 178 14.27 1.41 -3.81
N GLN A 179 13.50 2.47 -3.54
CA GLN A 179 13.85 3.48 -2.54
C GLN A 179 13.47 3.05 -1.11
N GLY A 180 12.94 1.84 -0.91
CA GLY A 180 12.49 1.34 0.39
C GLY A 180 11.23 2.02 0.88
N LEU A 181 10.39 2.50 -0.04
CA LEU A 181 9.07 3.04 0.23
C LEU A 181 8.01 2.04 -0.22
N VAL A 182 6.86 2.06 0.46
CA VAL A 182 5.71 1.24 0.09
C VAL A 182 5.14 1.75 -1.24
N PRO A 183 4.88 0.86 -2.22
CA PRO A 183 4.17 1.26 -3.44
C PRO A 183 2.77 1.82 -3.13
N PRO A 184 2.37 2.95 -3.76
CA PRO A 184 1.07 3.57 -3.53
C PRO A 184 -0.10 2.67 -3.93
N HIS A 185 -1.27 2.90 -3.35
CA HIS A 185 -2.51 2.45 -3.97
C HIS A 185 -2.79 3.27 -5.23
N ILE A 186 -2.91 2.61 -6.38
CA ILE A 186 -3.08 3.29 -7.66
C ILE A 186 -4.55 3.27 -8.04
N ALA A 187 -5.12 4.44 -8.32
CA ALA A 187 -6.44 4.53 -8.94
C ALA A 187 -6.36 4.09 -10.40
N ALA A 188 -6.96 2.94 -10.73
CA ALA A 188 -7.02 2.42 -12.09
C ALA A 188 -8.45 2.46 -12.64
N GLY A 189 -8.61 2.82 -13.91
CA GLY A 189 -9.91 2.69 -14.57
C GLY A 189 -10.29 1.22 -14.73
N ILE A 190 -11.57 0.88 -14.56
CA ILE A 190 -12.08 -0.51 -14.67
C ILE A 190 -11.77 -1.17 -16.03
N ASN A 191 -11.52 -0.38 -17.08
CA ASN A 191 -11.07 -0.88 -18.38
C ASN A 191 -9.70 -1.57 -18.36
N LEU A 192 -8.91 -1.39 -17.29
CA LEU A 192 -7.64 -2.08 -17.07
C LEU A 192 -7.82 -3.39 -16.28
N ASN A 193 -9.04 -3.70 -15.82
CA ASN A 193 -9.34 -4.93 -15.09
C ASN A 193 -9.71 -6.09 -16.04
N PHE A 194 -8.75 -6.56 -16.84
CA PHE A 194 -8.92 -7.73 -17.72
C PHE A 194 -7.90 -8.82 -17.38
N TRP A 195 -8.22 -10.07 -17.64
CA TRP A 195 -7.24 -11.15 -17.44
C TRP A 195 -6.15 -11.09 -18.53
N PRO A 196 -4.84 -11.15 -18.19
CA PRO A 196 -4.26 -11.39 -16.87
C PRO A 196 -3.89 -10.13 -16.06
N ALA A 197 -3.95 -8.94 -16.66
CA ALA A 197 -3.43 -7.70 -16.08
C ALA A 197 -4.16 -7.24 -14.81
N GLY A 198 -5.49 -7.35 -14.77
CA GLY A 198 -6.34 -6.93 -13.65
C GLY A 198 -5.92 -7.55 -12.31
N PRO A 199 -5.86 -8.90 -12.20
CA PRO A 199 -5.36 -9.57 -11.01
C PRO A 199 -3.95 -9.10 -10.61
N ILE A 200 -3.03 -8.94 -11.56
CA ILE A 200 -1.67 -8.47 -11.26
C ILE A 200 -1.72 -7.07 -10.64
N PHE A 201 -2.44 -6.13 -11.26
CA PHE A 201 -2.56 -4.78 -10.76
C PHE A 201 -3.23 -4.72 -9.37
N ARG A 202 -4.25 -5.54 -9.10
CA ARG A 202 -4.84 -5.64 -7.74
C ARG A 202 -3.80 -6.03 -6.69
N HIS A 203 -2.94 -6.99 -7.01
CA HIS A 203 -1.89 -7.44 -6.11
C HIS A 203 -0.75 -6.43 -5.94
N LEU A 204 -0.60 -5.50 -6.88
CA LEU A 204 0.31 -4.37 -6.79
C LEU A 204 -0.28 -3.14 -6.09
N GLY A 205 -1.54 -3.22 -5.63
CA GLY A 205 -2.21 -2.13 -4.91
C GLY A 205 -3.17 -1.29 -5.76
N ALA A 206 -3.44 -1.67 -7.01
CA ALA A 206 -4.42 -0.94 -7.82
C ALA A 206 -5.85 -1.23 -7.35
N PHE A 207 -6.61 -0.16 -7.12
CA PHE A 207 -8.05 -0.23 -6.92
C PHE A 207 -8.76 0.30 -8.18
N PHE A 208 -9.91 -0.27 -8.52
CA PHE A 208 -10.59 0.00 -9.78
C PHE A 208 -11.77 0.95 -9.60
N ILE A 209 -11.86 1.95 -10.47
CA ILE A 209 -12.95 2.92 -10.51
C ILE A 209 -13.68 2.85 -11.85
N ARG A 210 -15.01 2.95 -11.80
CA ARG A 210 -15.86 3.10 -13.00
C ARG A 210 -15.69 4.50 -13.59
N ARG A 211 -15.74 4.62 -14.92
CA ARG A 211 -15.71 5.93 -15.61
C ARG A 211 -16.89 6.84 -15.24
N THR A 212 -18.04 6.23 -14.94
CA THR A 212 -19.24 6.93 -14.48
C THR A 212 -19.95 6.09 -13.44
N PHE A 213 -20.41 6.74 -12.39
CA PHE A 213 -21.23 6.15 -11.33
C PHE A 213 -22.42 7.05 -10.99
N LYS A 214 -22.74 8.02 -11.87
CA LYS A 214 -23.88 8.92 -11.74
C LYS A 214 -25.17 8.10 -11.71
N GLY A 215 -25.97 8.27 -10.67
CA GLY A 215 -27.23 7.53 -10.47
C GLY A 215 -27.09 6.20 -9.71
N ASN A 216 -25.89 5.71 -9.43
CA ASN A 216 -25.69 4.55 -8.55
C ASN A 216 -25.25 5.01 -7.15
N LYS A 217 -26.25 5.23 -6.29
CA LYS A 217 -26.04 5.72 -4.91
C LYS A 217 -25.29 4.71 -4.04
N LEU A 218 -25.56 3.41 -4.22
CA LEU A 218 -24.87 2.34 -3.50
C LEU A 218 -23.37 2.35 -3.83
N TYR A 219 -23.01 2.36 -5.11
CA TYR A 219 -21.62 2.43 -5.56
C TYR A 219 -20.92 3.69 -5.04
N SER A 220 -21.55 4.84 -5.21
CA SER A 220 -20.97 6.14 -4.79
C SER A 220 -20.70 6.18 -3.28
N THR A 221 -21.58 5.56 -2.49
CA THR A 221 -21.42 5.50 -1.03
C THR A 221 -20.28 4.55 -0.67
N ILE A 222 -20.26 3.33 -1.22
CA ILE A 222 -19.18 2.35 -0.96
C ILE A 222 -17.83 2.93 -1.35
N PHE A 223 -17.73 3.52 -2.54
CA PHE A 223 -16.48 4.11 -3.03
C PHE A 223 -15.98 5.24 -2.12
N ARG A 224 -16.88 6.12 -1.67
CA ARG A 224 -16.52 7.21 -0.74
C ARG A 224 -16.02 6.67 0.61
N GLU A 225 -16.71 5.70 1.19
CA GLU A 225 -16.30 5.10 2.47
C GLU A 225 -14.98 4.33 2.33
N TYR A 226 -14.79 3.62 1.20
CA TYR A 226 -13.54 2.94 0.87
C TYR A 226 -12.36 3.92 0.78
N LEU A 227 -12.53 5.04 0.06
CA LEU A 227 -11.51 6.09 0.00
C LEU A 227 -11.25 6.69 1.38
N GLY A 228 -12.29 6.99 2.16
CA GLY A 228 -12.15 7.51 3.51
C GLY A 228 -11.31 6.59 4.41
N GLU A 229 -11.51 5.27 4.29
CA GLU A 229 -10.71 4.29 5.02
C GLU A 229 -9.26 4.25 4.55
N LEU A 230 -9.00 4.32 3.24
CA LEU A 230 -7.64 4.40 2.70
C LEU A 230 -6.90 5.67 3.15
N PHE A 231 -7.58 6.81 3.17
CA PHE A 231 -7.05 8.09 3.67
C PHE A 231 -6.74 8.01 5.17
N SER A 232 -7.67 7.49 5.97
CA SER A 232 -7.48 7.38 7.43
C SER A 232 -6.27 6.53 7.84
N ARG A 233 -5.79 5.66 6.95
CA ARG A 233 -4.66 4.76 7.17
C ARG A 233 -3.36 5.24 6.54
N GLY A 234 -3.38 6.35 5.79
CA GLY A 234 -2.23 6.81 5.01
C GLY A 234 -1.80 5.78 3.96
N LEU A 235 -2.77 5.11 3.32
CA LEU A 235 -2.53 4.08 2.30
C LEU A 235 -2.72 4.60 0.87
N LEU A 236 -3.39 5.75 0.71
CA LEU A 236 -3.37 6.53 -0.51
C LEU A 236 -2.09 7.37 -0.49
N TYR A 237 -1.20 7.10 -1.44
CA TYR A 237 -0.11 7.99 -1.81
C TYR A 237 -0.20 8.23 -3.32
#